data_AF-A0A179SLH4-F1
#
_entry.id   AF-A0A179SLH4-F1
#
_cell.length_a   1.000
_cell.length_b   1.000
_cell.length_c   1.000
_cell.angle_alpha   90.00
_cell.angle_beta   90.00
_cell.angle_gamma   90.00
#
_symmetry.space_group_name_H-M   'P 1'
#
loop_
_entity.id
_entity.type
_entity.pdbx_description
1 polymer ?
#
loop_
_entity_poly.entity_id
_entity_poly.type
_entity_poly.pdbx_seq_one_letter_code
_entity_poly.pdbx_strand_id
1 'polypeptide(L)' 'MRDDITLQQIAEGLPKSVLNASDKDLEGFQKIIEETIKLREGHRNLQKMIKSYSTSGIQRS' A
#
# COMPACT_ATOMS: atom_id res chain seq x y z
N MET A 1 7.98 14.23 -21.39
CA MET A 1 9.05 13.23 -21.37
C MET A 1 8.70 12.23 -20.28
N ARG A 2 8.67 10.93 -20.58
CA ARG A 2 8.77 9.93 -19.50
C ARG A 2 10.22 9.98 -19.07
N ASP A 3 10.48 10.32 -17.81
CA ASP A 3 11.84 10.29 -17.29
C ASP A 3 12.33 8.84 -17.38
N ASP A 4 13.38 8.61 -18.16
CA ASP A 4 14.04 7.31 -18.28
C ASP A 4 14.76 7.03 -16.96
N ILE A 5 14.03 6.47 -16.01
CA ILE A 5 14.58 6.01 -14.73
C ILE A 5 15.55 4.88 -15.02
N THR A 6 16.82 5.10 -14.69
CA THR A 6 17.87 4.08 -14.81
C THR A 6 17.77 3.05 -13.67
N LEU A 7 18.26 1.84 -13.89
CA LEU A 7 18.33 0.80 -12.84
C LEU A 7 19.13 1.26 -11.62
N GLN A 8 20.15 2.10 -11.83
CA GLN A 8 20.92 2.70 -10.76
C GLN A 8 20.06 3.63 -9.89
N GLN A 9 19.25 4.49 -10.50
CA GLN A 9 18.33 5.37 -9.78
C GLN A 9 17.25 4.60 -9.01
N ILE A 10 16.81 3.44 -9.53
CA ILE A 10 15.91 2.53 -8.80
C ILE A 10 16.63 1.94 -7.58
N ALA A 11 17.85 1.44 -7.77
CA ALA A 11 18.63 0.83 -6.70
C ALA A 11 18.97 1.82 -5.57
N GLU A 12 19.31 3.07 -5.92
CA GLU A 12 19.58 4.14 -4.94
C GLU A 12 18.37 4.46 -4.05
N GLY A 13 17.16 4.23 -4.55
CA GLY A 13 15.91 4.41 -3.78
C GLY A 13 15.52 3.23 -2.90
N LEU A 14 16.19 2.07 -3.02
CA LEU A 14 15.83 0.85 -2.30
C LEU A 14 16.72 0.64 -1.07
N PRO A 15 16.16 0.17 0.07
CA PRO A 15 16.97 -0.24 1.20
C PRO A 15 17.94 -1.36 0.82
N LYS A 16 19.19 -1.29 1.31
CA LYS A 16 20.21 -2.33 1.06
C LYS A 16 19.75 -3.75 1.47
N SER A 17 18.88 -3.85 2.48
CA SER A 17 18.28 -5.11 2.90
C SER A 17 17.39 -5.74 1.81
N VAL A 18 16.74 -4.93 0.97
CA VAL A 18 15.93 -5.40 -0.17
C VAL A 18 16.83 -5.74 -1.36
N LEU A 19 17.86 -4.93 -1.62
CA LEU A 19 18.80 -5.18 -2.73
C LEU A 19 19.63 -6.46 -2.55
N ASN A 20 19.94 -6.82 -1.31
CA ASN A 20 20.74 -7.99 -0.96
C ASN A 20 19.89 -9.17 -0.44
N ALA A 21 18.56 -9.08 -0.57
CA ALA A 21 17.64 -10.12 -0.10
C ALA A 21 17.73 -11.38 -0.99
N SER A 22 17.51 -12.55 -0.39
CA SER A 22 17.30 -13.76 -1.20
C SER A 22 15.92 -13.74 -1.85
N ASP A 23 15.71 -14.55 -2.90
CA ASP A 23 14.40 -14.70 -3.55
C ASP A 23 13.29 -15.08 -2.54
N LYS A 24 13.64 -15.92 -1.54
CA LYS A 24 12.72 -16.32 -0.48
C LYS A 24 12.34 -15.15 0.43
N ASP A 25 13.30 -14.28 0.75
CA ASP A 25 13.05 -13.07 1.56
C ASP A 25 12.19 -12.08 0.78
N LEU A 26 12.42 -11.93 -0.53
CA LEU A 26 11.62 -11.10 -1.42
C LEU A 26 10.18 -11.61 -1.54
N GLU A 27 9.97 -12.92 -1.62
CA GLU A 27 8.62 -13.51 -1.62
C GLU A 27 7.89 -13.25 -0.30
N GLY A 28 8.57 -13.41 0.82
CA GLY A 28 8.03 -13.07 2.15
C GLY A 28 7.68 -11.59 2.26
N PHE A 29 8.55 -10.72 1.76
CA PHE A 29 8.33 -9.27 1.73
C PHE A 29 7.15 -8.89 0.83
N GLN A 30 7.02 -9.52 -0.34
CA GLN A 30 5.89 -9.31 -1.24
C GLN A 30 4.56 -9.64 -0.55
N LYS A 31 4.48 -10.77 0.16
CA LYS A 31 3.27 -11.15 0.93
C LYS A 31 2.90 -10.08 1.97
N ILE A 32 3.90 -9.52 2.67
CA ILE A 32 3.68 -8.44 3.63
C ILE A 32 3.11 -7.19 2.92
N ILE A 33 3.64 -6.81 1.76
CA ILE A 33 3.12 -5.68 0.98
C ILE A 33 1.66 -5.94 0.56
N GLU A 34 1.35 -7.12 0.06
CA GLU A 34 -0.01 -7.49 -0.37
C GLU A 34 -1.02 -7.39 0.77
N GLU A 35 -0.70 -7.94 1.95
CA GLU A 35 -1.56 -7.84 3.13
C GLU A 35 -1.69 -6.39 3.63
N THR A 36 -0.63 -5.60 3.55
CA THR A 36 -0.67 -4.16 3.91
C THR A 36 -1.61 -3.38 2.99
N ILE A 37 -1.60 -3.66 1.68
CA ILE A 37 -2.52 -3.05 0.72
C ILE A 37 -3.96 -3.44 1.05
N LYS A 38 -4.24 -4.72 1.32
CA LYS A 38 -5.58 -5.19 1.71
C LYS A 38 -6.08 -4.48 2.97
N LEU A 39 -5.25 -4.35 3.99
CA LEU A 39 -5.57 -3.63 5.22
C LEU A 39 -5.93 -2.16 4.94
N ARG A 40 -5.13 -1.47 4.11
CA ARG A 40 -5.38 -0.07 3.73
C ARG A 40 -6.72 0.09 3.03
N GLU A 41 -7.04 -0.78 2.08
CA GLU A 41 -8.33 -0.73 1.37
C GLU A 41 -9.50 -1.08 2.30
N GLY A 42 -9.33 -2.05 3.20
CA GLY A 42 -10.30 -2.36 4.25
C GLY A 42 -10.60 -1.14 5.14
N HIS A 43 -9.56 -0.43 5.59
CA HIS A 43 -9.71 0.80 6.37
C HIS A 43 -10.45 1.90 5.58
N ARG A 44 -10.10 2.11 4.30
CA ARG A 44 -10.79 3.07 3.42
C ARG A 44 -12.27 2.73 3.27
N ASN A 45 -12.60 1.46 3.11
CA ASN A 45 -13.99 1.00 2.99
C ASN A 45 -14.76 1.22 4.30
N LEU A 46 -14.17 0.90 5.44
CA LEU A 46 -14.77 1.17 6.75
C LEU A 46 -15.05 2.66 6.95
N GLN A 47 -14.10 3.53 6.62
CA GLN A 47 -14.27 4.98 6.68
C GLN A 47 -15.45 5.47 5.82
N LYS A 48 -15.62 4.92 4.61
CA LYS A 48 -16.78 5.23 3.75
C LYS A 48 -18.10 4.79 4.39
N MET A 49 -18.16 3.60 4.99
CA MET A 49 -19.35 3.09 5.66
C MET A 49 -19.73 3.95 6.87
N ILE A 50 -18.75 4.29 7.72
CA ILE A 50 -18.96 5.17 8.88
C ILE A 50 -19.54 6.52 8.43
N LYS A 51 -18.91 7.17 7.44
CA LYS A 51 -19.40 8.45 6.90
C LYS A 51 -20.84 8.33 6.40
N SER A 52 -21.13 7.28 5.61
CA SER A 52 -22.46 7.04 5.05
C SER A 52 -23.52 6.84 6.14
N TYR A 53 -23.17 6.10 7.20
CA TYR A 53 -24.04 5.90 8.36
C TYR A 53 -24.30 7.22 9.09
N SER A 54 -23.25 7.99 9.40
CA SER A 54 -23.38 9.29 10.08
C SER A 54 -24.22 10.30 9.29
N THR A 55 -24.07 10.36 7.95
CA THR A 55 -24.90 11.24 7.12
C THR A 55 -26.35 10.75 6.99
N SER A 56 -26.59 9.44 7.03
CA SER A 56 -27.95 8.87 6.92
C SER A 56 -28.78 9.07 8.19
N GLY A 57 -28.15 9.16 9.36
CA GLY A 57 -28.83 9.46 10.63
C GLY A 57 -29.27 10.92 10.78
N ILE A 58 -28.49 11.86 10.21
CA ILE A 58 -28.77 13.31 10.29
C ILE A 58 -29.98 13.70 9.42
N GLN A 59 -30.30 12.93 8.38
CA GLN A 59 -31.43 13.21 7.49
C GLN A 59 -32.80 12.78 8.06
N ARG A 60 -32.86 12.18 9.26
CA ARG A 60 -34.10 11.73 9.91
C ARG A 60 -34.54 12.60 11.10
N SER A 61 -34.00 13.81 11.25
CA SER A 61 -34.39 14.79 12.29
C SER A 61 -35.02 16.03 11.69
#